data_AF-A0A7Y6C1N4-F1
#
_entry.id   AF-A0A7Y6C1N4-F1
#
_cell.length_a   1.000
_cell.length_b   1.000
_cell.length_c   1.000
_cell.angle_alpha   90.00
_cell.angle_beta   90.00
_cell.angle_gamma   90.00
#
_symmetry.space_group_name_H-M   'P 1'
#
loop_
_entity.id
_entity.type
_entity.pdbx_description
1 polymer ?
#
loop_
_entity_poly.entity_id
_entity_poly.type
_entity_poly.pdbx_seq_one_letter_code
_entity_poly.pdbx_strand_id
1 'polypeptide(L)'
;MEINTVILIVLLLLVLVLTIRVLSLQSQLNELKRDVERIENGTGMTPRSNVNYSSLASTLSSAPDTQMELSRLDHELLELIQQGQKIKAIKKLREARDLSLKDAKDYVDALDRT
;
A
#
# COMPACT_ATOMS: atom_id res chain seq x y z
N MET A 1 8.21 -26.94 -35.77
CA MET A 1 8.83 -25.79 -35.09
C MET A 1 10.02 -26.34 -34.32
N GLU A 2 11.23 -25.89 -34.61
CA GLU A 2 12.42 -26.43 -33.95
C GLU A 2 12.35 -26.11 -32.45
N ILE A 3 12.72 -27.07 -31.61
CA ILE A 3 12.76 -26.93 -30.15
C ILE A 3 13.56 -25.67 -29.74
N ASN A 4 14.59 -25.34 -30.49
CA ASN A 4 15.40 -24.13 -30.29
C ASN A 4 14.58 -22.84 -30.45
N THR A 5 13.65 -22.79 -31.41
CA THR A 5 12.78 -21.63 -31.60
C THR A 5 11.84 -21.44 -30.41
N VAL A 6 11.29 -22.53 -29.88
CA VAL A 6 10.40 -22.50 -28.70
C VAL A 6 11.18 -22.04 -27.46
N ILE A 7 12.39 -22.56 -27.25
CA ILE A 7 13.27 -22.15 -26.14
C ILE A 7 13.58 -20.65 -26.20
N LEU A 8 13.92 -20.13 -27.38
CA LEU A 8 14.22 -18.70 -27.56
C LEU A 8 13.00 -17.80 -27.26
N ILE A 9 11.80 -18.20 -27.67
CA ILE A 9 10.56 -17.45 -27.39
C ILE A 9 10.28 -17.43 -25.88
N VAL A 10 10.41 -18.56 -25.20
CA VAL A 10 10.21 -18.66 -23.75
C VAL A 10 11.24 -17.81 -23.00
N LEU A 11 12.52 -17.87 -23.40
CA LEU A 11 13.58 -17.03 -22.80
C LEU A 11 13.30 -15.53 -22.98
N LEU A 12 12.88 -15.11 -24.17
CA LEU A 12 12.53 -13.73 -24.46
C LEU A 12 11.35 -13.26 -23.58
N LEU A 13 10.30 -14.07 -23.47
CA LEU A 13 9.16 -13.77 -22.60
C LEU A 13 9.56 -13.68 -21.13
N LEU A 14 10.42 -14.58 -20.66
CA LEU A 14 10.88 -14.60 -19.27
C LEU A 14 11.69 -13.32 -18.95
N VAL A 15 12.61 -12.93 -19.84
CA VAL A 15 13.37 -11.67 -19.73
C VAL A 15 12.43 -10.45 -19.77
N LEU A 16 11.44 -10.44 -20.66
CA LEU A 16 10.46 -9.35 -20.75
C LEU A 16 9.64 -9.20 -19.45
N VAL A 17 9.19 -10.31 -18.86
CA VAL A 17 8.45 -10.30 -17.58
C VAL A 17 9.35 -9.81 -16.43
N LEU A 18 10.62 -10.24 -16.40
CA LEU A 18 11.61 -9.80 -15.41
C LEU A 18 11.91 -8.30 -15.52
N THR A 19 12.10 -7.76 -16.74
CA THR A 19 12.36 -6.32 -16.92
C THR A 19 11.17 -5.48 -16.53
N ILE A 20 9.94 -5.88 -16.85
CA ILE A 20 8.72 -5.18 -16.40
C ILE A 20 8.66 -5.16 -14.86
N ARG A 21 8.96 -6.29 -14.20
CA ARG A 21 9.03 -6.35 -12.72
C ARG A 21 10.14 -5.46 -12.15
N VAL A 22 11.33 -5.45 -12.75
CA VAL A 22 12.48 -4.67 -12.27
C VAL A 22 12.28 -3.16 -12.49
N LEU A 23 11.67 -2.78 -13.61
CA LEU A 23 11.31 -1.39 -13.92
C LEU A 23 10.20 -0.90 -12.96
N SER A 24 9.26 -1.78 -12.60
CA SER A 24 8.20 -1.48 -11.63
C SER A 24 8.72 -1.29 -10.19
N LEU A 25 9.95 -1.72 -9.87
CA LEU A 25 10.54 -1.58 -8.53
C LEU A 25 11.36 -0.29 -8.35
N GLN A 26 11.78 0.37 -9.44
CA GLN A 26 12.59 1.60 -9.35
C GLN A 26 11.76 2.86 -9.09
N SER A 27 10.43 2.82 -9.27
CA SER A 27 9.56 3.97 -8.99
C SER A 27 9.51 4.38 -7.52
N GLN A 28 9.96 3.53 -6.59
CA GLN A 28 9.91 3.79 -5.14
C GLN A 28 11.23 4.36 -4.58
N LEU A 29 12.30 4.42 -5.37
CA LEU A 29 13.58 5.02 -4.96
C LEU A 29 13.82 6.45 -5.50
N ASN A 30 12.80 7.09 -6.10
CA ASN A 30 12.96 8.46 -6.62
C ASN A 30 12.10 9.51 -5.90
N GLU A 31 11.27 9.10 -4.94
CA GLU A 31 10.56 10.04 -4.04
C GLU A 31 11.38 10.37 -2.79
N LEU A 32 12.31 9.50 -2.38
CA LEU A 32 13.06 9.67 -1.13
C LEU A 32 14.11 10.80 -1.15
N LYS A 33 14.40 11.42 -2.31
CA LYS A 33 15.32 12.56 -2.44
C LYS A 33 14.63 13.93 -2.45
N ARG A 34 13.29 13.99 -2.59
CA ARG A 34 12.57 15.26 -2.78
C ARG A 34 12.15 15.93 -1.46
N ASP A 35 12.06 15.18 -0.36
CA ASP A 35 11.56 15.69 0.92
C ASP A 35 12.62 16.38 1.80
N VAL A 36 13.91 16.15 1.59
CA VAL A 36 14.96 16.79 2.40
C VAL A 36 15.19 18.26 1.99
N GLU A 37 14.92 18.64 0.75
CA GLU A 37 15.17 20.00 0.26
C GLU A 37 14.05 21.00 0.60
N ARG A 38 12.85 20.50 0.96
CA ARG A 38 11.69 21.37 1.22
C ARG A 38 11.62 21.92 2.64
N ILE A 39 12.30 21.29 3.60
CA ILE A 39 12.28 21.72 5.01
C ILE A 39 13.34 22.80 5.26
N GLU A 40 14.38 22.89 4.44
CA GLU A 40 15.46 23.87 4.64
C GLU A 40 15.11 25.28 4.11
N ASN A 41 14.28 25.39 3.06
CA ASN A 41 14.01 26.69 2.39
C ASN A 41 12.60 27.27 2.60
N GLY A 42 11.78 26.70 3.50
CA GLY A 42 10.36 27.02 3.64
C GLY A 42 9.97 27.84 4.87
N THR A 43 10.82 28.76 5.35
CA THR A 43 10.46 29.66 6.46
C THR A 43 9.42 30.69 6.01
N GLY A 44 8.20 30.58 6.56
CA GLY A 44 7.22 31.66 6.65
C GLY A 44 6.04 31.57 5.67
N MET A 45 4.87 31.17 6.17
CA MET A 45 3.63 31.98 6.20
C MET A 45 2.46 31.09 6.64
N THR A 46 1.86 31.43 7.78
CA THR A 46 0.59 30.83 8.24
C THR A 46 -0.60 31.37 7.43
N PRO A 47 -1.50 30.52 6.92
CA PRO A 47 -2.92 30.85 6.86
C PRO A 47 -3.55 30.26 8.12
N ARG A 48 -3.87 31.13 9.05
CA ARG A 48 -4.72 30.86 10.21
C ARG A 48 -6.14 30.57 9.70
N SER A 49 -6.41 29.32 9.35
CA SER A 49 -7.78 28.82 9.21
C SER A 49 -8.25 28.34 10.58
N ASN A 50 -9.03 29.19 11.24
CA ASN A 50 -9.82 28.83 12.42
C ASN A 50 -10.83 27.73 12.03
N VAL A 51 -10.46 26.46 12.17
CA VAL A 51 -11.44 25.36 12.24
C VAL A 51 -11.47 24.86 13.66
N ASN A 52 -12.55 25.20 14.34
CA ASN A 52 -12.87 24.80 15.69
C ASN A 52 -13.16 23.29 15.72
N TYR A 53 -12.15 22.45 16.00
CA TYR A 53 -12.32 21.02 16.21
C TYR A 53 -12.65 20.65 17.68
N SER A 54 -12.94 21.65 18.54
CA SER A 54 -13.41 21.41 19.93
C SER A 54 -14.81 20.78 20.01
N SER A 55 -15.44 20.41 18.89
CA SER A 55 -16.71 19.69 18.87
C SER A 55 -16.63 18.28 18.27
N LEU A 56 -15.45 17.64 18.25
CA LEU A 56 -15.31 16.22 17.91
C LEU A 56 -14.71 15.38 19.04
N ALA A 57 -14.26 16.02 20.13
CA ALA A 57 -13.68 15.34 21.29
C ALA A 57 -14.72 14.68 22.22
N SER A 58 -16.02 14.83 21.94
CA SER A 58 -17.11 14.31 22.78
C SER A 58 -17.78 13.04 22.25
N THR A 59 -17.34 12.46 21.12
CA THR A 59 -17.98 11.24 20.54
C THR A 59 -17.06 10.02 20.45
N LEU A 60 -15.80 10.10 20.90
CA LEU A 60 -14.87 8.95 20.90
C LEU A 60 -14.48 8.46 22.31
N SER A 61 -15.26 8.80 23.32
CA SER A 61 -15.02 8.33 24.71
C SER A 61 -15.67 6.97 25.02
N SER A 62 -16.03 6.15 24.04
CA SER A 62 -16.54 4.80 24.27
C SER A 62 -16.28 3.88 23.08
N ALA A 63 -15.19 3.10 23.09
CA ALA A 63 -15.11 1.77 22.48
C ALA A 63 -13.73 1.11 22.68
N PRO A 64 -13.64 0.03 23.49
CA PRO A 64 -12.64 -1.03 23.34
C PRO A 64 -12.82 -1.82 22.02
N ASP A 65 -13.91 -1.59 21.29
CA ASP A 65 -14.32 -2.37 20.11
C ASP A 65 -13.52 -2.08 18.83
N THR A 66 -13.06 -0.85 18.60
CA THR A 66 -12.35 -0.50 17.35
C THR A 66 -11.02 -1.23 17.22
N GLN A 67 -10.32 -1.45 18.32
CA GLN A 67 -9.05 -2.19 18.34
C GLN A 67 -9.27 -3.68 18.08
N MET A 68 -10.35 -4.27 18.63
CA MET A 68 -10.73 -5.64 18.34
C MET A 68 -11.16 -5.82 16.87
N GLU A 69 -11.83 -4.83 16.28
CA GLU A 69 -12.24 -4.88 14.87
C GLU A 69 -11.06 -4.83 13.91
N LEU A 70 -10.05 -3.97 14.18
CA LEU A 70 -8.79 -3.96 13.42
C LEU A 70 -8.11 -5.33 13.45
N SER A 71 -7.90 -5.88 14.66
CA SER A 71 -7.17 -7.15 14.81
C SER A 71 -7.89 -8.32 14.14
N ARG A 72 -9.23 -8.34 14.14
CA ARG A 72 -10.01 -9.35 13.40
C ARG A 72 -9.85 -9.21 11.89
N LEU A 73 -9.89 -7.98 11.39
CA LEU A 73 -9.70 -7.69 9.97
C LEU A 73 -8.28 -8.07 9.52
N ASP A 74 -7.26 -7.79 10.34
CA ASP A 74 -5.87 -8.16 10.08
C ASP A 74 -5.69 -9.67 10.01
N HIS A 75 -6.28 -10.44 10.95
CA HIS A 75 -6.24 -11.91 10.92
C HIS A 75 -6.87 -12.47 9.64
N GLU A 76 -8.03 -11.95 9.27
CA GLU A 76 -8.75 -12.38 8.08
C GLU A 76 -7.98 -12.03 6.79
N LEU A 77 -7.29 -10.89 6.79
CA LEU A 77 -6.36 -10.52 5.73
C LEU A 77 -5.20 -11.51 5.62
N LEU A 78 -4.62 -11.91 6.75
CA LEU A 78 -3.50 -12.84 6.85
C LEU A 78 -3.88 -14.24 6.36
N GLU A 79 -5.10 -14.72 6.68
CA GLU A 79 -5.63 -15.96 6.12
C GLU A 79 -5.79 -15.90 4.60
N LEU A 80 -6.33 -14.80 4.08
CA LEU A 80 -6.46 -14.59 2.63
C LEU A 80 -5.09 -14.53 1.93
N ILE A 81 -4.08 -13.94 2.58
CA ILE A 81 -2.71 -13.88 2.09
C ILE A 81 -2.08 -15.28 2.06
N GLN A 82 -2.20 -16.06 3.14
CA GLN A 82 -1.71 -17.44 3.22
C GLN A 82 -2.36 -18.36 2.19
N GLN A 83 -3.64 -18.14 1.88
CA GLN A 83 -4.34 -18.86 0.80
C GLN A 83 -3.93 -18.41 -0.61
N GLY A 84 -3.00 -17.46 -0.75
CA GLY A 84 -2.57 -16.89 -2.04
C GLY A 84 -3.58 -15.93 -2.68
N GLN A 85 -4.62 -15.52 -1.94
CA GLN A 85 -5.73 -14.69 -2.43
C GLN A 85 -5.51 -13.19 -2.15
N LYS A 86 -4.31 -12.67 -2.43
CA LYS A 86 -3.91 -11.26 -2.16
C LYS A 86 -4.88 -10.22 -2.74
N ILE A 87 -5.47 -10.47 -3.91
CA ILE A 87 -6.42 -9.53 -4.51
C ILE A 87 -7.72 -9.41 -3.70
N LYS A 88 -8.19 -10.50 -3.09
CA LYS A 88 -9.36 -10.46 -2.20
C LYS A 88 -9.05 -9.74 -0.89
N ALA A 89 -7.85 -9.95 -0.33
CA ALA A 89 -7.35 -9.20 0.81
C ALA A 89 -7.36 -7.68 0.53
N ILE A 90 -6.77 -7.24 -0.58
CA ILE A 90 -6.73 -5.82 -0.97
C ILE A 90 -8.15 -5.25 -1.14
N LYS A 91 -9.07 -6.00 -1.76
CA LYS A 91 -10.47 -5.57 -1.94
C LYS A 91 -11.16 -5.39 -0.60
N LYS A 92 -11.00 -6.34 0.32
CA LYS A 92 -11.66 -6.34 1.63
C LYS A 92 -11.12 -5.24 2.55
N LEU A 93 -9.81 -5.02 2.55
CA LEU A 93 -9.19 -3.91 3.26
C LEU A 93 -9.70 -2.55 2.75
N ARG A 94 -9.86 -2.43 1.43
CA ARG A 94 -10.38 -1.21 0.81
C ARG A 94 -11.83 -0.93 1.19
N GLU A 95 -12.67 -1.96 1.23
CA GLU A 95 -14.08 -1.84 1.61
C GLU A 95 -14.27 -1.54 3.10
N ALA A 96 -13.39 -2.07 3.96
CA ALA A 96 -13.48 -1.87 5.41
C ALA A 96 -12.90 -0.54 5.90
N ARG A 97 -11.99 0.07 5.13
CA ARG A 97 -11.22 1.24 5.58
C ARG A 97 -11.24 2.41 4.57
N ASP A 98 -11.96 2.26 3.47
CA ASP A 98 -12.08 3.24 2.38
C ASP A 98 -10.73 3.80 1.89
N LEU A 99 -9.68 2.96 1.87
CA LEU A 99 -8.35 3.37 1.39
C LEU A 99 -8.28 3.45 -0.14
N SER A 100 -7.27 4.16 -0.62
CA SER A 100 -6.88 4.08 -2.02
C SER A 100 -6.35 2.68 -2.37
N LEU A 101 -6.47 2.29 -3.64
CA LEU A 101 -5.99 0.99 -4.13
C LEU A 101 -4.50 0.76 -3.83
N LYS A 102 -3.73 1.86 -3.84
CA LYS A 102 -2.30 1.87 -3.53
C LYS A 102 -2.04 1.52 -2.07
N ASP A 103 -2.70 2.21 -1.14
CA ASP A 103 -2.46 2.02 0.29
C ASP A 103 -2.94 0.63 0.75
N ALA A 104 -4.06 0.16 0.19
CA ALA A 104 -4.55 -1.19 0.49
C ALA A 104 -3.58 -2.29 0.00
N LYS A 105 -2.92 -2.05 -1.15
CA LYS A 105 -1.87 -2.95 -1.65
C LYS A 105 -0.62 -2.90 -0.78
N ASP A 106 -0.14 -1.71 -0.42
CA ASP A 106 1.06 -1.54 0.39
C ASP A 106 0.89 -2.21 1.77
N TYR A 107 -0.29 -2.11 2.37
CA TYR A 107 -0.59 -2.77 3.65
C TYR A 107 -0.60 -4.30 3.55
N VAL A 108 -1.22 -4.86 2.50
CA VAL A 108 -1.24 -6.31 2.26
C VAL A 108 0.17 -6.84 1.94
N ASP A 109 0.97 -6.09 1.18
CA ASP A 109 2.37 -6.44 0.90
C ASP A 109 3.25 -6.33 2.16
N ALA A 110 2.94 -5.44 3.10
CA ALA A 110 3.61 -5.37 4.40
C ALA A 110 3.27 -6.57 5.30
N LEU A 111 1.99 -6.97 5.34
CA LEU A 111 1.55 -8.17 6.06
C LEU A 111 2.18 -9.46 5.50
N ASP A 112 2.33 -9.55 4.18
CA ASP A 112 2.95 -10.71 3.52
C ASP A 112 4.46 -10.85 3.79
N ARG A 113 5.12 -9.76 4.18
CA ARG A 113 6.55 -9.74 4.53
C ARG A 113 6.84 -10.03 6.00
N THR A 114 5.79 -10.09 6.83
CA THR A 114 5.91 -10.37 8.27
C THR A 114 5.83 -11.86 8.51
#